data_AF-A0A116M797-F1
#
_entry.id   AF-A0A116M797-F1
#
_cell.length_a   1.000
_cell.length_b   1.000
_cell.length_c   1.000
_cell.angle_alpha   90.00
_cell.angle_beta   90.00
_cell.angle_gamma   90.00
#
_symmetry.space_group_name_H-M   'P 1'
#
loop_
_entity.id
_entity.type
_entity.pdbx_description
1 polymer ?
#
loop_
_entity_poly.entity_id
_entity_poly.type
_entity_poly.pdbx_seq_one_letter_code
_entity_poly.pdbx_strand_id
1 'polypeptide(L)' 'MWDKQLDSLEVSYATLMTAREEGREEGLIDSARNFLKSGFPAAVIAENLNLPLERVLQLQSELTANS' A
#
# COMPACT_ATOMS: atom_id res chain seq x y z
N MET A 1 -35.51 -14.92 24.23
CA MET A 1 -34.06 -14.68 24.26
C MET A 1 -33.57 -14.75 22.82
N TRP A 2 -33.46 -13.61 22.13
CA TRP A 2 -32.86 -13.55 20.80
C TRP A 2 -31.35 -13.35 20.97
N ASP A 3 -30.61 -14.46 20.96
CA ASP A 3 -29.16 -14.45 21.02
C ASP A 3 -28.56 -14.04 19.66
N LYS A 4 -28.12 -12.78 19.60
CA LYS A 4 -26.81 -12.30 19.12
C LYS A 4 -26.15 -13.00 17.91
N GLN A 5 -26.87 -13.37 16.86
CA GLN A 5 -26.27 -13.85 15.61
C GLN A 5 -26.15 -12.74 14.54
N LEU A 6 -25.79 -11.51 14.93
CA LEU A 6 -25.58 -10.44 13.95
C LEU A 6 -24.13 -10.31 13.45
N ASP A 7 -23.14 -10.98 14.05
CA ASP A 7 -21.78 -10.42 13.98
C ASP A 7 -20.72 -11.28 13.26
N SER A 8 -21.11 -12.23 12.40
CA SER A 8 -20.13 -13.03 11.64
C SER A 8 -19.92 -12.55 10.19
N LEU A 9 -20.89 -11.84 9.60
CA LEU A 9 -20.81 -11.41 8.21
C LEU A 9 -20.04 -10.08 8.04
N GLU A 10 -20.17 -9.18 9.02
CA GLU A 10 -19.52 -7.87 9.01
C GLU A 10 -18.01 -7.98 9.28
N VAL A 11 -17.61 -8.88 10.19
CA VAL A 11 -16.20 -9.19 10.50
C VAL A 11 -15.49 -9.81 9.28
N SER A 12 -16.19 -10.64 8.48
CA SER A 12 -15.62 -11.24 7.26
C SER A 12 -15.37 -10.21 6.17
N TYR A 13 -16.28 -9.26 5.96
CA TYR A 13 -16.13 -8.24 4.94
C TYR A 13 -15.06 -7.22 5.31
N ALA A 14 -15.04 -6.73 6.56
CA ALA A 14 -14.02 -5.81 7.03
C ALA A 14 -12.61 -6.43 6.91
N THR A 15 -12.44 -7.69 7.33
CA THR A 15 -11.14 -8.38 7.26
C THR A 15 -10.67 -8.58 5.81
N LEU A 16 -11.57 -8.95 4.89
CA LEU A 16 -11.21 -9.10 3.47
C LEU A 16 -10.90 -7.76 2.81
N MET A 17 -11.62 -6.70 3.17
CA MET A 17 -11.34 -5.35 2.69
C MET A 17 -9.98 -4.86 3.21
N THR A 18 -9.66 -5.11 4.48
CA THR A 18 -8.35 -4.79 5.05
C THR A 18 -7.23 -5.57 4.37
N ALA A 19 -7.36 -6.89 4.22
CA ALA A 19 -6.34 -7.71 3.56
C ALA A 19 -6.14 -7.35 2.07
N ARG A 20 -7.21 -6.94 1.39
CA ARG A 20 -7.14 -6.46 0.00
C ARG A 20 -6.49 -5.09 -0.11
N GLU A 21 -6.76 -4.20 0.84
CA GLU A 21 -6.14 -2.88 0.88
C GLU A 21 -4.66 -2.97 1.26
N GLU A 22 -4.31 -3.80 2.25
CA GLU A 22 -2.92 -4.08 2.63
C GLU A 22 -2.13 -4.72 1.48
N GLY A 23 -2.68 -5.73 0.80
CA GLY A 23 -2.02 -6.34 -0.36
C GLY A 23 -1.91 -5.40 -1.58
N ARG A 24 -2.83 -4.45 -1.70
CA ARG A 24 -2.75 -3.37 -2.70
C ARG A 24 -1.66 -2.37 -2.31
N GLU A 25 -1.60 -1.97 -1.06
CA GLU A 25 -0.64 -0.99 -0.54
C GLU A 25 0.80 -1.52 -0.62
N GLU A 26 1.03 -2.79 -0.24
CA GLU A 26 2.32 -3.47 -0.41
C GLU A 26 2.72 -3.57 -1.90
N GLY A 27 1.77 -3.95 -2.77
CA GLY A 27 2.02 -4.01 -4.22
C GLY A 27 2.36 -2.66 -4.86
N LEU A 28 1.78 -1.57 -4.36
CA LEU A 28 2.10 -0.21 -4.78
C LEU A 28 3.48 0.23 -4.28
N ILE A 29 3.84 -0.11 -3.04
CA ILE A 29 5.17 0.20 -2.48
C ILE A 29 6.26 -0.55 -3.24
N ASP A 30 6.06 -1.83 -3.53
CA ASP A 30 7.02 -2.64 -4.30
C ASP A 30 7.16 -2.13 -5.73
N SER A 31 6.04 -1.75 -6.36
CA SER A 31 6.06 -1.11 -7.68
C SER A 31 6.83 0.21 -7.65
N ALA A 32 6.58 1.07 -6.65
CA ALA A 32 7.29 2.33 -6.47
C ALA A 32 8.80 2.11 -6.31
N ARG A 33 9.21 1.14 -5.48
CA ARG A 33 10.62 0.76 -5.30
C ARG A 33 11.26 0.29 -6.60
N ASN A 34 10.57 -0.54 -7.38
CA ASN A 34 11.08 -1.03 -8.66
C ASN A 34 11.26 0.10 -9.69
N PHE A 35 10.34 1.06 -9.74
CA PHE A 35 10.46 2.24 -10.59
C PHE A 35 11.60 3.16 -10.12
N LEU A 36 11.76 3.38 -8.81
CA LEU A 36 12.89 4.15 -8.27
C LEU A 36 14.24 3.50 -8.60
N LYS A 37 14.35 2.18 -8.47
CA LYS A 37 15.56 1.41 -8.88
C LYS A 37 15.83 1.50 -10.38
N SER A 38 14.78 1.60 -11.19
CA SER A 38 14.89 1.75 -12.65
C SER A 38 15.23 3.18 -13.08
N GLY A 39 15.30 4.13 -12.13
CA GLY A 39 15.68 5.53 -12.39
C GLY A 39 14.52 6.46 -12.73
N PHE A 40 13.27 6.06 -12.50
CA PHE A 40 12.13 6.94 -12.73
C PHE A 40 12.04 8.07 -11.68
N PRO A 41 11.58 9.28 -12.06
CA PRO A 41 11.41 10.38 -11.13
C PRO A 41 10.32 10.10 -10.09
N ALA A 42 10.59 10.41 -8.81
CA ALA A 42 9.66 10.21 -7.70
C ALA A 42 8.29 10.88 -7.92
N ALA A 43 8.25 12.06 -8.55
CA ALA A 43 7.02 12.78 -8.87
C ALA A 43 6.11 12.01 -9.83
N VAL A 44 6.70 11.40 -10.87
CA VAL A 44 5.95 10.59 -11.86
C VAL A 44 5.42 9.32 -11.21
N ILE A 45 6.21 8.69 -10.35
CA ILE A 45 5.80 7.47 -9.63
C ILE A 45 4.64 7.78 -8.67
N ALA A 46 4.73 8.89 -7.93
CA ALA A 46 3.69 9.34 -7.01
C ALA A 46 2.36 9.57 -7.74
N GLU A 47 2.39 10.24 -8.88
CA GLU A 47 1.21 10.48 -9.71
C GLU A 47 0.62 9.18 -10.28
N ASN A 48 1.46 8.30 -10.85
CA ASN A 48 0.98 7.07 -11.50
C ASN A 48 0.45 6.02 -10.51
N LEU A 49 1.08 5.91 -9.34
CA LEU A 49 0.67 4.96 -8.31
C LEU A 49 -0.34 5.55 -7.32
N ASN A 50 -0.70 6.83 -7.51
CA ASN A 50 -1.56 7.60 -6.62
C ASN A 50 -1.06 7.53 -5.16
N LEU A 51 0.27 7.57 -5.00
CA LEU A 51 0.97 7.54 -3.72
C LEU A 51 1.41 8.96 -3.33
N PRO A 52 1.48 9.27 -2.02
CA PRO A 52 2.03 10.55 -1.57
C PRO A 52 3.48 10.71 -2.04
N LEU A 53 3.82 11.91 -2.53
CA LEU A 53 5.19 12.20 -2.96
C LEU A 53 6.19 12.01 -1.81
N GLU A 54 5.83 12.40 -0.58
CA GLU A 54 6.69 12.15 0.59
C GLU A 54 6.97 10.67 0.79
N ARG A 55 5.98 9.79 0.55
CA ARG A 55 6.16 8.35 0.70
C ARG A 55 7.15 7.81 -0.34
N VAL A 56 7.06 8.27 -1.58
CA VAL A 56 8.00 7.87 -2.64
C VAL A 56 9.42 8.38 -2.35
N LEU A 57 9.57 9.60 -1.84
CA LEU A 57 10.87 10.15 -1.43
C LEU A 57 11.47 9.41 -0.22
N GLN A 58 10.65 9.00 0.73
CA GLN A 58 11.09 8.11 1.83
C GLN A 58 11.60 6.78 1.27
N LEU A 59 10.85 6.14 0.37
CA LEU A 59 11.29 4.88 -0.27
C LEU A 59 12.59 5.05 -1.05
N GLN A 60 12.78 6.20 -1.70
CA GLN A 60 14.04 6.52 -2.38
C GLN A 60 15.20 6.64 -1.39
N SER A 61 14.97 7.33 -0.27
CA SER A 61 15.96 7.49 0.80
C SER A 61 16.33 6.14 1.42
N GLU A 62 15.34 5.29 1.70
CA GLU A 62 15.53 3.90 2.17
C GLU A 62 16.39 3.09 1.19
N LEU A 63 16.11 3.18 -0.12
CA LEU A 63 16.86 2.48 -1.16
C LEU A 63 18.32 2.97 -1.26
N THR A 64 18.55 4.27 -1.12
CA THR A 64 19.92 4.84 -1.12
C THR A 64 20.68 4.56 0.18
N ALA A 65 19.98 4.45 1.32
CA ALA A 65 20.58 4.20 2.63
C ALA A 65 20.94 2.73 2.85
N ASN A 66 20.26 1.80 2.16
CA ASN A 66 20.55 0.36 2.18
C ASN A 66 21.52 -0.07 1.04
N SER A 67 22.14 0.88 0.33
CA SER A 67 23.09 0.62 -0.76
C SER A 67 24.53 0.52 -0.30
#